data_AF-A0A1B8B9L0-F1
#
_entry.id   AF-A0A1B8B9L0-F1
#
_cell.length_a   1.000
_cell.length_b   1.000
_cell.length_c   1.000
_cell.angle_alpha   90.00
_cell.angle_beta   90.00
_cell.angle_gamma   90.00
#
_symmetry.space_group_name_H-M   'P 1'
#
loop_
_entity.id
_entity.type
_entity.pdbx_description
1 polymer ?
#
loop_
_entity_poly.entity_id
_entity_poly.type
_entity_poly.pdbx_seq_one_letter_code
_entity_poly.pdbx_strand_id
1 'polypeptide(L)'
;MCANVSVLFSKKDIEAIKTGKVPWLTAVKLARMSPKAYKHFSGYLWFEDFVVSLPGPHTCSPTLQHDRVMAYGRQRMREIHGETQGERKELIDKSKPKAVVTPSGHIFTNDDLIAL
;
A
#
# COMPACT_ATOMS: atom_id res chain seq x y z
N MET A 1 -28.11 13.17 8.44
CA MET A 1 -26.76 13.51 7.90
C MET A 1 -25.82 12.33 8.16
N CYS A 2 -24.75 12.19 7.36
CA CYS A 2 -23.75 11.10 7.32
C CYS A 2 -24.12 9.94 6.36
N ALA A 3 -23.30 9.49 5.40
CA ALA A 3 -21.93 9.83 5.01
C ALA A 3 -21.77 9.68 3.48
N ASN A 4 -21.79 10.80 2.75
CA ASN A 4 -21.36 10.86 1.35
C ASN A 4 -19.85 11.14 1.31
N VAL A 5 -19.04 10.24 1.87
CA VAL A 5 -17.66 10.18 1.42
C VAL A 5 -17.71 9.36 0.15
N SER A 6 -17.64 10.06 -0.97
CA SER A 6 -17.45 9.51 -2.31
C SER A 6 -16.25 8.56 -2.32
N VAL A 7 -16.46 7.28 -1.99
CA VAL A 7 -15.55 6.18 -2.32
C VAL A 7 -15.73 5.84 -3.80
N LEU A 8 -15.71 6.87 -4.65
CA LEU A 8 -15.69 6.66 -6.09
C LEU A 8 -14.24 6.42 -6.49
N PHE A 9 -14.03 5.37 -7.26
CA PHE A 9 -12.79 5.20 -7.97
C PHE A 9 -12.69 6.27 -9.04
N SER A 10 -11.66 7.11 -8.95
CA SER A 10 -11.30 8.02 -10.02
C SER A 10 -10.80 7.22 -11.23
N LYS A 11 -10.71 7.85 -12.41
CA LYS A 11 -10.09 7.22 -13.58
C LYS A 11 -8.69 6.68 -13.28
N LYS A 12 -7.91 7.38 -12.45
CA LYS A 12 -6.58 6.95 -12.01
C LYS A 12 -6.64 5.70 -11.13
N ASP A 13 -7.61 5.60 -10.24
CA ASP A 13 -7.81 4.41 -9.41
C ASP A 13 -8.18 3.20 -10.27
N ILE A 14 -9.08 3.38 -11.25
CA ILE A 14 -9.52 2.31 -12.15
C ILE A 14 -8.34 1.77 -12.97
N GLU A 15 -7.52 2.65 -13.55
CA GLU A 15 -6.34 2.23 -14.31
C GLU A 15 -5.29 1.55 -13.41
N ALA A 16 -5.12 2.02 -12.18
CA ALA A 16 -4.26 1.37 -11.20
C ALA A 16 -4.73 -0.05 -10.84
N ILE A 17 -6.05 -0.25 -10.72
CA ILE A 17 -6.65 -1.56 -10.48
C ILE A 17 -6.43 -2.49 -11.68
N LYS A 18 -6.75 -2.03 -12.89
CA LYS A 18 -6.59 -2.82 -14.13
C LYS A 18 -5.15 -3.23 -14.41
N THR A 19 -4.19 -2.36 -14.10
CA THR A 19 -2.75 -2.63 -14.32
C THR A 19 -2.11 -3.39 -13.16
N GLY A 20 -2.84 -3.68 -12.08
CA GLY A 20 -2.34 -4.30 -10.86
C GLY A 20 -1.40 -3.41 -10.02
N LYS A 21 -1.05 -2.22 -10.51
CA LYS A 21 -0.21 -1.24 -9.81
C LYS A 21 -1.05 -0.41 -8.85
N VAL A 22 -1.58 -1.05 -7.82
CA VAL A 22 -2.50 -0.44 -6.86
C VAL A 22 -1.72 0.41 -5.84
N PRO A 23 -1.85 1.75 -5.85
CA PRO A 23 -1.20 2.62 -4.87
C PRO A 23 -1.93 2.59 -3.53
N TRP A 24 -1.29 3.12 -2.49
CA TRP A 24 -1.80 3.12 -1.11
C TRP A 24 -3.27 3.57 -0.98
N LEU A 25 -3.64 4.71 -1.57
CA LEU A 25 -5.00 5.24 -1.45
C LEU A 25 -6.03 4.33 -2.11
N THR A 26 -5.72 3.74 -3.25
CA THR A 26 -6.61 2.79 -3.93
C THR A 26 -6.74 1.50 -3.13
N ALA A 27 -5.65 1.01 -2.52
CA ALA A 27 -5.68 -0.12 -1.59
C ALA A 27 -6.58 0.14 -0.38
N VAL A 28 -6.51 1.35 0.21
CA VAL A 28 -7.39 1.77 1.32
C VAL A 28 -8.85 1.80 0.89
N LYS A 29 -9.16 2.31 -0.32
CA LYS A 29 -10.52 2.33 -0.87
C LYS A 29 -11.07 0.91 -1.04
N LEU A 30 -10.26 -0.04 -1.52
CA LEU A 30 -10.62 -1.45 -1.65
C LEU A 30 -10.84 -2.10 -0.27
N ALA A 31 -9.93 -1.87 0.68
CA ALA A 31 -9.95 -2.46 2.02
C ALA A 31 -11.15 -2.02 2.88
N ARG A 32 -11.67 -0.81 2.62
CA ARG A 32 -12.79 -0.18 3.35
C ARG A 32 -14.04 -0.05 2.48
N MET A 33 -14.13 -0.81 1.39
CA MET A 33 -15.27 -0.76 0.50
C MET A 33 -16.54 -1.19 1.23
N SER A 34 -17.56 -0.34 1.25
CA SER A 34 -18.85 -0.70 1.82
C SER A 34 -19.62 -1.66 0.89
N PRO A 35 -20.53 -2.49 1.40
CA PRO A 35 -21.37 -3.35 0.56
C PRO A 35 -22.17 -2.58 -0.50
N LYS A 36 -22.61 -1.35 -0.18
CA LYS A 36 -23.31 -0.47 -1.12
C LYS A 36 -22.38 -0.02 -2.27
N ALA A 37 -21.14 0.33 -1.96
CA ALA A 37 -20.14 0.67 -2.99
C ALA A 37 -19.79 -0.54 -3.84
N TYR A 38 -19.61 -1.71 -3.22
CA TYR A 38 -19.38 -2.97 -3.93
C TYR A 38 -20.50 -3.25 -4.93
N LYS A 39 -21.77 -3.21 -4.49
CA LYS A 39 -22.93 -3.41 -5.35
C LYS A 39 -22.99 -2.42 -6.52
N HIS A 40 -22.54 -1.19 -6.30
CA HIS A 40 -22.45 -0.20 -7.38
C HIS A 40 -21.37 -0.59 -8.40
N PHE A 41 -20.17 -0.97 -7.94
CA PHE A 41 -19.06 -1.30 -8.83
C PHE A 41 -19.19 -2.67 -9.50
N SER A 42 -19.89 -3.63 -8.89
CA SER A 42 -20.13 -4.96 -9.48
C SER A 42 -20.95 -4.93 -10.76
N GLY A 43 -21.59 -3.81 -11.10
CA GLY A 43 -22.28 -3.62 -12.37
C GLY A 43 -21.36 -3.23 -13.54
N TYR A 44 -20.07 -2.99 -13.29
CA TYR A 44 -19.11 -2.62 -14.33
C TYR A 44 -18.19 -3.80 -14.67
N LEU A 45 -18.07 -4.10 -15.97
CA LEU A 45 -17.22 -5.19 -16.48
C LEU A 45 -15.79 -5.13 -15.97
N TRP A 46 -15.18 -3.94 -15.96
CA TRP A 46 -13.79 -3.79 -15.49
C TRP A 46 -13.61 -4.21 -14.03
N PHE A 47 -14.64 -4.08 -13.20
CA PHE A 47 -14.57 -4.45 -11.79
C PHE A 47 -14.85 -5.93 -11.60
N GLU A 48 -15.73 -6.51 -12.41
CA GLU A 48 -15.93 -7.96 -12.48
C GLU A 48 -14.63 -8.66 -12.91
N ASP A 49 -13.99 -8.20 -13.98
CA ASP A 49 -12.68 -8.69 -14.45
C ASP A 49 -11.63 -8.63 -13.32
N PHE A 50 -11.62 -7.52 -12.58
CA PHE A 50 -10.76 -7.37 -11.41
C PHE A 50 -11.07 -8.42 -10.33
N VAL A 51 -12.34 -8.61 -9.94
CA VAL A 51 -12.73 -9.61 -8.93
C VAL A 51 -12.35 -11.03 -9.37
N VAL A 52 -12.50 -11.34 -10.66
CA VAL A 52 -12.11 -12.64 -11.25
C VAL A 52 -10.58 -12.82 -11.21
N SER A 53 -9.81 -11.75 -11.44
CA SER A 53 -8.34 -11.78 -11.39
C SER A 53 -7.76 -11.95 -9.97
N LEU A 54 -8.57 -11.75 -8.92
CA LEU A 54 -8.10 -11.90 -7.55
C LEU A 54 -7.73 -13.36 -7.26
N PRO A 55 -6.71 -13.62 -6.42
CA PRO A 55 -6.36 -14.98 -6.01
C PRO A 55 -7.50 -15.63 -5.21
N GLY A 56 -7.55 -16.96 -5.26
CA GLY A 56 -8.54 -17.79 -4.56
C GLY A 56 -9.62 -18.37 -5.48
N PRO A 57 -10.48 -19.27 -4.94
CA PRO A 57 -11.51 -19.95 -5.72
C PRO A 57 -12.53 -18.96 -6.27
N HIS A 58 -13.01 -19.21 -7.48
CA HIS A 58 -14.12 -18.46 -8.04
C HIS A 58 -15.41 -18.78 -7.24
N THR A 59 -16.14 -17.74 -6.85
CA THR A 59 -17.37 -17.86 -6.07
C THR A 59 -18.40 -16.90 -6.64
N CYS A 60 -19.65 -17.35 -6.77
CA CYS A 60 -20.77 -16.53 -7.20
C CYS A 60 -21.45 -15.78 -6.04
N SER A 61 -21.06 -16.04 -4.77
CA SER A 61 -21.65 -15.36 -3.62
C SER A 61 -21.17 -13.90 -3.55
N PRO A 62 -22.07 -12.90 -3.63
CA PRO A 62 -21.68 -11.49 -3.59
C PRO A 62 -20.95 -11.11 -2.30
N THR A 63 -21.33 -11.71 -1.17
CA THR A 63 -20.67 -11.49 0.12
C THR A 63 -19.23 -11.98 0.11
N LEU A 64 -19.00 -13.19 -0.41
CA LEU A 64 -17.64 -13.75 -0.48
C LEU A 64 -16.77 -12.97 -1.47
N GLN A 65 -17.33 -12.52 -2.59
CA GLN A 65 -16.60 -11.68 -3.53
C GLN A 65 -16.24 -10.31 -2.92
N HIS A 66 -17.18 -9.69 -2.19
CA HIS A 66 -16.92 -8.44 -1.46
C HIS A 66 -15.80 -8.61 -0.42
N ASP A 67 -15.85 -9.69 0.36
CA ASP A 67 -14.79 -10.01 1.34
C ASP A 67 -13.43 -10.21 0.68
N ARG A 68 -13.38 -10.85 -0.49
CA ARG A 68 -12.14 -11.02 -1.28
C ARG A 68 -11.56 -9.68 -1.73
N VAL A 69 -12.39 -8.77 -2.22
CA VAL A 69 -11.96 -7.41 -2.60
C VAL A 69 -11.36 -6.68 -1.39
N MET A 70 -12.05 -6.72 -0.25
CA MET A 70 -11.53 -6.08 0.96
C MET A 70 -10.24 -6.74 1.46
N ALA A 71 -10.15 -8.07 1.40
CA ALA A 71 -8.97 -8.83 1.80
C ALA A 71 -7.77 -8.47 0.93
N TYR A 72 -7.96 -8.39 -0.39
CA TYR A 72 -6.94 -7.93 -1.33
C TYR A 72 -6.45 -6.51 -0.99
N GLY A 73 -7.37 -5.57 -0.75
CA GLY A 73 -7.01 -4.21 -0.33
C GLY A 73 -6.15 -4.20 0.94
N ARG A 74 -6.53 -4.98 1.97
CA ARG A 74 -5.76 -5.12 3.22
C ARG A 74 -4.39 -5.77 3.01
N GLN A 75 -4.31 -6.76 2.13
CA GLN A 75 -3.04 -7.39 1.77
C GLN A 75 -2.12 -6.36 1.12
N ARG A 76 -2.59 -5.63 0.09
CA ARG A 76 -1.79 -4.63 -0.61
C ARG A 76 -1.32 -3.50 0.32
N MET A 77 -2.16 -3.09 1.27
CA MET A 77 -1.74 -2.14 2.32
C MET A 77 -0.56 -2.68 3.14
N ARG A 78 -0.58 -3.96 3.53
CA ARG A 78 0.52 -4.57 4.30
C ARG A 78 1.80 -4.68 3.48
N GLU A 79 1.69 -5.04 2.21
CA GLU A 79 2.83 -5.11 1.28
C GLU A 79 3.50 -3.74 1.13
N ILE A 80 2.72 -2.70 0.80
CA ILE A 80 3.24 -1.33 0.65
C ILE A 80 3.87 -0.84 1.96
N HIS A 81 3.24 -1.12 3.10
CA HIS A 81 3.80 -0.75 4.40
C HIS A 81 5.13 -1.47 4.67
N GLY A 82 5.24 -2.75 4.32
CA GLY A 82 6.47 -3.52 4.43
C GLY A 82 7.57 -2.99 3.52
N GLU A 83 7.26 -2.70 2.25
CA GLU A 83 8.17 -2.08 1.28
C GLU A 83 8.71 -0.75 1.82
N THR A 84 7.84 0.13 2.31
CA THR A 84 8.24 1.45 2.86
C THR A 84 9.11 1.30 4.12
N GLN A 85 8.82 0.32 4.98
CA GLN A 85 9.66 0.04 6.15
C GLN A 85 11.02 -0.55 5.76
N GLY A 86 11.07 -1.40 4.74
CA GLY A 86 12.31 -1.96 4.19
C GLY A 86 13.21 -0.87 3.61
N GLU A 87 12.66 -0.01 2.76
CA GLU A 87 13.37 1.16 2.21
C GLU A 87 13.91 2.07 3.32
N ARG A 88 13.11 2.32 4.37
CA ARG A 88 13.55 3.13 5.51
C ARG A 88 14.71 2.47 6.27
N LYS A 89 14.66 1.15 6.50
CA LYS A 89 15.75 0.41 7.14
C LYS A 89 17.02 0.45 6.30
N GLU A 90 16.91 0.23 4.99
CA GLU A 90 18.05 0.31 4.07
C GLU A 90 18.70 1.71 4.05
N LEU A 91 17.88 2.77 4.07
CA LEU A 91 18.39 4.14 4.14
C LEU A 91 19.11 4.41 5.46
N ILE A 92 18.57 3.93 6.59
CA ILE A 92 19.19 4.07 7.91
C ILE A 92 20.50 3.27 8.01
N ASP A 93 20.54 2.04 7.48
CA ASP A 93 21.74 1.20 7.48
C ASP A 93 22.84 1.76 6.55
N LYS A 94 22.45 2.34 5.40
CA LYS A 94 23.37 3.07 4.51
C LYS A 94 23.84 4.40 5.11
N SER A 95 23.04 5.02 5.97
CA SER A 95 23.35 6.29 6.63
C SER A 95 24.03 6.13 8.00
N LYS A 96 24.57 4.95 8.35
CA LYS A 96 25.35 4.82 9.59
C LYS A 96 26.50 5.84 9.55
N PRO A 97 26.64 6.69 10.58
CA PRO A 97 27.76 7.62 10.67
C PRO A 97 29.04 6.79 10.76
N LYS A 98 29.88 6.85 9.71
CA LYS A 98 31.26 6.38 9.83
C LYS A 98 31.95 7.32 10.80
N ALA A 99 32.24 6.83 12.00
CA ALA A 99 33.26 7.46 12.83
C ALA A 99 34.55 7.48 12.00
N VAL A 100 34.99 8.65 11.57
CA VAL A 100 36.24 8.82 10.83
C VAL A 100 37.32 9.09 11.86
N VAL A 101 38.29 8.18 11.97
CA VAL A 101 39.50 8.40 12.76
C VAL A 101 40.51 9.08 11.85
N THR A 102 40.91 10.31 12.19
CA THR A 102 41.97 11.00 11.45
C THR A 102 43.33 10.37 11.76
N PRO A 103 44.35 10.50 10.88
CA PRO A 103 45.71 10.02 11.16
C PRO A 103 46.34 10.60 12.44
N SER A 104 45.79 11.69 12.97
CA SER A 104 46.17 12.32 14.23
C SER A 104 45.41 11.80 15.46
N GLY A 105 44.57 10.77 15.32
CA GLY A 105 43.89 10.09 16.42
C GLY A 105 42.50 10.62 16.80
N HIS A 106 41.98 11.64 16.10
CA HIS A 106 40.71 12.27 16.45
C HIS A 106 39.52 11.51 15.85
N ILE A 107 38.45 11.31 16.63
CA ILE A 107 37.21 10.64 16.19
C ILE A 107 36.10 11.67 16.01
N PHE A 108 35.57 11.75 14.79
CA PHE A 108 34.43 12.61 14.44
C PHE A 108 33.18 11.78 14.15
N THR A 109 32.01 12.26 14.58
CA THR A 109 30.71 11.81 14.05
C THR A 109 29.85 13.01 13.69
N ASN A 110 29.32 13.04 12.47
CA ASN A 110 28.38 14.08 11.99
C ASN A 110 28.84 15.50 12.35
N ASP A 111 30.10 15.81 12.01
CA ASP A 111 30.78 17.09 12.23
C ASP A 111 31.05 17.52 13.69
N ASP A 112 30.64 16.71 14.68
CA ASP A 112 30.98 16.91 16.09
C ASP A 112 32.18 16.03 16.51
N LEU A 113 33.16 16.64 17.19
CA LEU A 113 34.31 15.96 17.78
C LEU A 113 33.91 15.39 19.15
N ILE A 114 34.00 14.06 19.31
CA ILE A 114 33.45 13.37 20.49
C ILE A 114 34.51 12.85 21.46
N ALA A 115 35.78 12.79 21.05
CA ALA A 115 36.89 12.37 21.91
C ALA A 115 38.24 12.88 21.36
N LEU A 116 39.15 13.16 22.30
CA LEU A 116 40.57 13.43 22.07
C LEU A 116 41.40 12.17 22.34
#